data_AF-A0A955G4S2-F1
#
_entry.id   AF-A0A955G4S2-F1
#
_cell.length_a   1.000
_cell.length_b   1.000
_cell.length_c   1.000
_cell.angle_alpha   90.00
_cell.angle_beta   90.00
_cell.angle_gamma   90.00
#
_symmetry.space_group_name_H-M   'P 1'
#
loop_
_entity.id
_entity.type
_entity.pdbx_description
1 polymer ?
#
loop_
_entity_poly.entity_id
_entity_poly.type
_entity_poly.pdbx_seq_one_letter_code
_entity_poly.pdbx_strand_id
1 'polypeptide(L)'
;DPNESFYYTWADDFFMATPSRFVQMAEVAEERDGAVLSCKRSVHDEEYTKYGFVAGEEVTDGVIKMSSVAEKPGKQQAPSDLASVSSYLLPGKFFSYLEEAKANFDGMGEFTFQPIMQAMIDDGHSFYGCEIKNGTFYDTGDKLEYLKTVIDFGLAHRSLGPALREHLSARINQNS
;
A
#
# COMPACT_ATOMS: atom_id res chain seq x y z
N ASP A 1 7.11 -16.13 15.87
CA ASP A 1 6.21 -17.20 16.33
C ASP A 1 5.13 -17.40 15.27
N PRO A 2 4.70 -18.61 14.88
CA PRO A 2 3.59 -18.78 13.91
C PRO A 2 2.27 -18.13 14.35
N ASN A 3 2.14 -17.79 15.64
CA ASN A 3 0.97 -17.11 16.21
C ASN A 3 1.14 -15.58 16.29
N GLU A 4 2.31 -15.03 15.97
CA GLU A 4 2.55 -13.59 16.00
C GLU A 4 2.41 -13.01 14.60
N SER A 5 1.59 -11.97 14.49
CA SER A 5 1.45 -11.17 13.26
C SER A 5 2.66 -10.24 13.08
N PHE A 6 2.95 -9.91 11.83
CA PHE A 6 4.08 -9.03 11.48
C PHE A 6 3.70 -8.08 10.36
N TYR A 7 4.37 -6.93 10.32
CA TYR A 7 4.29 -6.01 9.19
C TYR A 7 5.40 -6.32 8.19
N TYR A 8 5.01 -6.46 6.93
CA TYR A 8 5.91 -6.42 5.78
C TYR A 8 5.74 -5.06 5.08
N THR A 9 6.83 -4.34 4.88
CA THR A 9 6.77 -2.96 4.35
C THR A 9 7.84 -2.76 3.29
N TRP A 10 7.49 -2.03 2.23
CA TRP A 10 8.51 -1.50 1.32
C TRP A 10 9.13 -0.25 1.91
N ALA A 11 10.41 -0.02 1.59
CA ALA A 11 11.19 1.08 2.16
C ALA A 11 11.09 2.37 1.32
N ASP A 12 10.65 2.24 0.07
CA ASP A 12 10.58 3.29 -0.94
C ASP A 12 9.19 3.90 -1.07
N ASP A 13 8.19 3.48 -0.30
CA ASP A 13 6.90 4.14 -0.22
C ASP A 13 6.38 4.21 1.23
N PHE A 14 5.49 5.16 1.52
CA PHE A 14 4.86 5.26 2.83
C PHE A 14 3.59 6.12 2.81
N PHE A 15 2.80 6.01 3.88
CA PHE A 15 1.73 6.95 4.19
C PHE A 15 2.16 7.91 5.29
N MET A 16 1.95 9.20 5.07
CA MET A 16 1.90 10.20 6.14
C MET A 16 0.44 10.36 6.55
N ALA A 17 0.03 9.69 7.63
CA ALA A 17 -1.35 9.62 8.11
C ALA A 17 -1.44 9.76 9.63
N THR A 18 -2.59 10.23 10.14
CA THR A 18 -2.91 10.21 11.58
C THR A 18 -4.36 9.75 11.79
N PRO A 19 -4.62 8.63 12.51
CA PRO A 19 -3.64 7.69 13.07
C PRO A 19 -2.76 7.03 11.99
N SER A 20 -1.61 6.47 12.37
CA SER A 20 -0.66 5.91 11.39
C SER A 20 -1.29 4.73 10.63
N ARG A 21 -0.78 4.44 9.43
CA ARG A 21 -1.25 3.28 8.64
C ARG A 21 -1.24 1.98 9.44
N PHE A 22 -0.23 1.78 10.28
CA PHE A 22 -0.10 0.58 11.08
C PHE A 22 -1.24 0.44 12.08
N VAL A 23 -1.62 1.53 12.75
CA VAL A 23 -2.76 1.54 13.68
C VAL A 23 -4.05 1.22 12.94
N GLN A 24 -4.33 1.88 11.82
CA GLN A 24 -5.54 1.63 11.03
C GLN A 24 -5.62 0.19 10.54
N MET A 25 -4.50 -0.40 10.10
CA MET A 25 -4.44 -1.81 9.69
C MET A 25 -4.63 -2.78 10.86
N ALA A 26 -4.06 -2.47 12.03
CA ALA A 26 -4.21 -3.29 13.23
C ALA A 26 -5.68 -3.32 13.69
N GLU A 27 -6.36 -2.18 13.68
CA GLU A 27 -7.79 -2.07 14.03
C GLU A 27 -8.63 -2.98 13.13
N VAL A 28 -8.40 -2.97 11.80
CA VAL A 28 -9.11 -3.88 10.88
C VAL A 28 -8.79 -5.35 11.17
N ALA A 29 -7.53 -5.69 11.44
CA ALA A 29 -7.14 -7.07 11.75
C ALA A 29 -7.78 -7.56 13.06
N GLU A 30 -7.82 -6.72 14.10
CA GLU A 30 -8.43 -7.03 15.39
C GLU A 30 -9.95 -7.21 15.27
N GLU A 31 -10.62 -6.38 14.49
CA GLU A 31 -12.07 -6.47 14.31
C GLU A 31 -12.50 -7.66 13.44
N ARG A 32 -11.67 -8.05 12.46
CA ARG A 32 -12.09 -8.92 11.35
C ARG A 32 -11.34 -10.24 11.23
N ASP A 33 -10.33 -10.46 12.07
CA ASP A 33 -9.48 -11.66 12.08
C ASP A 33 -8.97 -12.04 10.69
N GLY A 34 -7.96 -11.30 10.22
CA GLY A 34 -7.35 -11.57 8.92
C GLY A 34 -6.14 -10.70 8.62
N ALA A 35 -5.48 -11.05 7.51
CA ALA A 35 -4.41 -10.24 6.96
C ALA A 35 -4.96 -8.92 6.40
N VAL A 36 -4.16 -7.86 6.43
CA VAL A 36 -4.56 -6.53 5.96
C VAL A 36 -3.51 -5.95 5.03
N LEU A 37 -3.91 -5.53 3.84
CA LEU A 37 -3.08 -4.78 2.91
C LEU A 37 -3.46 -3.31 3.04
N SER A 38 -2.49 -2.41 3.24
CA SER A 38 -2.78 -0.98 3.15
C SER A 38 -3.10 -0.60 1.71
N CYS A 39 -4.14 0.21 1.55
CA CYS A 39 -4.60 0.67 0.26
C CYS A 39 -4.66 2.20 0.24
N LYS A 40 -4.43 2.75 -0.94
CA LYS A 40 -4.85 4.13 -1.25
C LYS A 40 -5.99 4.08 -2.25
N ARG A 41 -6.90 5.04 -2.19
CA ARG A 41 -7.91 5.22 -3.22
C ARG A 41 -7.32 5.95 -4.41
N SER A 42 -7.36 5.33 -5.59
CA SER A 42 -6.87 5.95 -6.82
C SER A 42 -7.86 6.96 -7.35
N VAL A 43 -7.34 8.16 -7.63
CA VAL A 43 -8.13 9.32 -8.10
C VAL A 43 -7.77 9.72 -9.53
N HIS A 44 -6.69 9.15 -10.09
CA HIS A 44 -6.26 9.39 -11.46
C HIS A 44 -6.17 8.09 -12.27
N ASP A 45 -6.66 8.12 -13.51
CA ASP A 45 -6.73 6.94 -14.38
C ASP A 45 -5.35 6.33 -14.66
N GLU A 46 -4.28 7.14 -14.69
CA GLU A 46 -2.92 6.63 -14.92
C GLU A 46 -2.40 5.78 -13.75
N GLU A 47 -3.03 5.82 -12.57
CA GLU A 47 -2.63 5.00 -11.43
C GLU A 47 -3.04 3.52 -11.60
N TYR A 48 -4.09 3.27 -12.40
CA TYR A 48 -4.64 1.94 -12.60
C TYR A 48 -3.71 1.02 -13.41
N THR A 49 -2.70 1.58 -14.05
CA THR A 49 -1.64 0.83 -14.74
C THR A 49 -0.33 0.76 -13.93
N LYS A 50 -0.29 1.37 -12.74
CA LYS A 50 0.88 1.39 -11.85
C LYS A 50 0.80 0.36 -10.72
N TYR A 51 -0.38 0.18 -10.15
CA TYR A 51 -0.57 -0.58 -8.91
C TYR A 51 -1.44 -1.84 -9.11
N GLY A 52 -1.40 -2.73 -8.12
CA GLY A 52 -2.36 -3.82 -7.96
C GLY A 52 -3.61 -3.34 -7.23
N PHE A 53 -4.80 -3.72 -7.70
CA PHE A 53 -6.08 -3.30 -7.15
C PHE A 53 -6.79 -4.47 -6.49
N VAL A 54 -7.23 -4.30 -5.25
CA VAL A 54 -7.90 -5.36 -4.50
C VAL A 54 -9.28 -5.64 -5.08
N ALA A 55 -9.62 -6.91 -5.26
CA ALA A 55 -10.94 -7.37 -5.66
C ALA A 55 -11.65 -7.99 -4.46
N GLY A 56 -12.97 -7.83 -4.37
CA GLY A 56 -13.73 -8.46 -3.30
C GLY A 56 -15.01 -7.71 -2.94
N GLU A 57 -15.51 -7.97 -1.74
CA GLU A 57 -16.71 -7.34 -1.19
C GLU A 57 -16.33 -6.21 -0.24
N GLU A 58 -16.87 -5.01 -0.45
CA GLU A 58 -16.73 -3.93 0.52
C GLU A 58 -17.61 -4.22 1.76
N VAL A 59 -16.95 -4.50 2.87
CA VAL A 59 -17.61 -4.92 4.11
C VAL A 59 -17.86 -3.74 5.06
N THR A 60 -17.16 -2.62 4.85
CA THR A 60 -17.35 -1.32 5.49
C THR A 60 -16.64 -0.27 4.63
N ASP A 61 -17.03 0.99 4.73
CA ASP A 61 -16.43 2.10 3.96
C ASP A 61 -14.89 2.09 3.99
N GLY A 62 -14.30 1.81 2.83
CA GLY A 62 -12.84 1.75 2.65
C GLY A 62 -12.19 0.43 3.09
N VAL A 63 -12.97 -0.61 3.40
CA VAL A 63 -12.47 -1.95 3.75
C VAL A 63 -13.10 -3.01 2.87
N ILE A 64 -12.27 -3.67 2.05
CA ILE A 64 -12.69 -4.74 1.13
C ILE A 64 -12.21 -6.09 1.67
N LYS A 65 -13.13 -7.03 1.90
CA LYS A 65 -12.77 -8.44 2.09
C LYS A 65 -12.36 -9.01 0.74
N MET A 66 -11.08 -9.36 0.63
CA MET A 66 -10.43 -9.66 -0.63
C MET A 66 -10.77 -11.07 -1.14
N SER A 67 -10.97 -11.18 -2.45
CA SER A 67 -10.97 -12.44 -3.20
C SER A 67 -9.70 -12.62 -4.03
N SER A 68 -9.09 -11.52 -4.49
CA SER A 68 -7.83 -11.50 -5.24
C SER A 68 -7.25 -10.08 -5.35
N VAL A 69 -6.13 -9.94 -6.06
CA VAL A 69 -5.58 -8.64 -6.50
C VAL A 69 -5.41 -8.68 -8.02
N ALA A 70 -5.89 -7.64 -8.71
CA ALA A 70 -5.69 -7.44 -10.13
C ALA A 70 -4.46 -6.55 -10.37
N GLU A 71 -3.42 -7.08 -11.02
CA GLU A 71 -2.19 -6.34 -11.30
C GLU A 71 -2.33 -5.42 -12.50
N LYS A 72 -2.15 -4.11 -12.27
CA LYS A 72 -2.11 -3.06 -13.31
C LYS A 72 -3.25 -3.19 -14.33
N PRO A 73 -4.52 -3.36 -13.90
CA PRO A 73 -5.63 -3.71 -14.79
C PRO A 73 -6.00 -2.59 -15.78
N GLY A 74 -5.58 -1.36 -15.50
CA GLY A 74 -6.16 -0.17 -16.12
C GLY A 74 -7.57 0.10 -15.60
N LYS A 75 -8.04 1.35 -15.74
CA LYS A 75 -9.27 1.81 -15.07
C LYS A 75 -10.50 0.98 -15.42
N GLN A 76 -10.64 0.56 -16.67
CA GLN A 76 -11.83 -0.15 -17.15
C GLN A 76 -11.96 -1.59 -16.63
N GLN A 77 -10.84 -2.23 -16.29
CA GLN A 77 -10.81 -3.62 -15.80
C GLN A 77 -10.57 -3.70 -14.30
N ALA A 78 -10.45 -2.55 -13.62
CA ALA A 78 -10.17 -2.49 -12.20
C ALA A 78 -11.36 -3.01 -11.39
N PRO A 79 -11.13 -3.95 -10.45
CA PRO A 79 -12.20 -4.53 -9.64
C PRO A 79 -12.66 -3.58 -8.52
N SER A 80 -11.86 -2.58 -8.18
CA SER A 80 -12.16 -1.51 -7.23
C SER A 80 -11.27 -0.31 -7.51
N ASP A 81 -11.46 0.76 -6.73
CA ASP A 81 -10.57 1.93 -6.75
C ASP A 81 -9.47 1.85 -5.67
N LEU A 82 -9.34 0.73 -4.95
CA LEU A 82 -8.37 0.57 -3.87
C LEU A 82 -7.10 -0.13 -4.37
N ALA A 83 -6.04 0.67 -4.53
CA ALA A 83 -4.71 0.20 -4.89
C ALA A 83 -3.96 -0.27 -3.64
N SER A 84 -3.50 -1.52 -3.64
CA SER A 84 -2.64 -2.09 -2.60
C SER A 84 -1.23 -1.53 -2.70
N VAL A 85 -0.76 -0.87 -1.64
CA VAL A 85 0.54 -0.18 -1.59
C VAL A 85 1.16 -0.27 -0.19
N SER A 86 2.46 -0.05 -0.10
CA SER A 86 3.25 0.17 1.12
C SER A 86 3.39 -0.88 2.20
N SER A 87 2.33 -1.53 2.66
CA SER A 87 2.45 -2.39 3.84
C SER A 87 1.41 -3.48 3.88
N TYR A 88 1.83 -4.65 4.34
CA TYR A 88 0.98 -5.79 4.65
C TYR A 88 1.10 -6.12 6.14
N LEU A 89 -0.02 -6.33 6.82
CA LEU A 89 -0.10 -6.95 8.13
C LEU A 89 -0.50 -8.41 7.90
N LEU A 90 0.42 -9.32 8.19
CA LEU A 90 0.28 -10.74 7.86
C LEU A 90 0.28 -11.59 9.13
N PRO A 91 -0.53 -12.67 9.19
CA PRO A 91 -0.46 -13.63 10.28
C PRO A 91 0.85 -14.43 10.17
N GLY A 92 1.36 -14.92 11.31
CA GLY A 92 2.57 -15.76 11.33
C GLY A 92 2.46 -17.04 10.49
N LYS A 93 1.23 -17.54 10.26
CA LYS A 93 0.95 -18.66 9.34
C LYS A 93 1.43 -18.39 7.89
N PHE A 94 1.59 -17.13 7.48
CA PHE A 94 2.13 -16.77 6.17
C PHE A 94 3.47 -17.45 5.89
N PHE A 95 4.34 -17.62 6.89
CA PHE A 95 5.64 -18.27 6.70
C PHE A 95 5.52 -19.75 6.28
N SER A 96 4.46 -20.46 6.68
CA SER A 96 4.23 -21.82 6.22
C SER A 96 3.89 -21.86 4.73
N TYR A 97 3.03 -20.96 4.26
CA TYR A 97 2.72 -20.82 2.84
C TYR A 97 3.92 -20.32 2.03
N LEU A 98 4.77 -19.47 2.62
CA LEU A 98 6.01 -19.01 2.01
C LEU A 98 6.99 -20.17 1.75
N GLU A 99 7.19 -21.06 2.72
CA GLU A 99 8.07 -22.22 2.54
C GLU A 99 7.50 -23.23 1.54
N GLU A 100 6.18 -23.44 1.51
CA GLU A 100 5.54 -24.28 0.50
C GLU A 100 5.70 -23.69 -0.91
N ALA A 101 5.41 -22.40 -1.07
CA ALA A 101 5.58 -21.72 -2.35
C ALA A 101 7.04 -21.76 -2.83
N LYS A 102 8.00 -21.60 -1.91
CA LYS A 102 9.44 -21.69 -2.21
C LYS A 102 9.84 -23.10 -2.64
N ALA A 103 9.31 -24.14 -2.00
CA ALA A 103 9.59 -25.53 -2.39
C ALA A 103 9.06 -25.87 -3.79
N ASN A 104 7.96 -25.23 -4.19
CA ASN A 104 7.31 -25.40 -5.50
C ASN A 104 7.78 -24.40 -6.57
N PHE A 105 8.70 -23.48 -6.22
CA PHE A 105 9.21 -22.48 -7.16
C PHE A 105 10.17 -23.13 -8.15
N ASP A 106 9.89 -22.99 -9.46
CA ASP A 106 10.69 -23.59 -10.54
C ASP A 106 12.01 -22.85 -10.82
N GLY A 107 12.24 -21.71 -10.14
CA GLY A 107 13.42 -20.87 -10.32
C GLY A 107 13.30 -19.87 -11.48
N MET A 108 12.15 -19.80 -12.16
CA MET A 108 11.91 -18.91 -13.30
C MET A 108 11.07 -17.71 -12.89
N GLY A 109 11.49 -16.52 -13.32
CA GLY A 109 10.80 -15.27 -12.99
C GLY A 109 11.05 -14.79 -11.57
N GLU A 110 10.15 -13.95 -11.06
CA GLU A 110 10.22 -13.40 -9.71
C GLU A 110 9.34 -14.22 -8.75
N PHE A 111 9.87 -14.47 -7.55
CA PHE A 111 9.12 -15.06 -6.47
C PHE A 111 8.29 -13.98 -5.78
N THR A 112 6.98 -13.98 -5.99
CA THR A 112 6.09 -12.87 -5.61
C THR A 112 5.11 -13.24 -4.50
N PHE A 113 4.55 -12.21 -3.87
CA PHE A 113 3.60 -12.35 -2.77
C PHE A 113 2.21 -12.82 -3.23
N GLN A 114 1.73 -12.39 -4.41
CA GLN A 114 0.35 -12.64 -4.85
C GLN A 114 -0.02 -14.13 -4.89
N PRO A 115 0.80 -15.06 -5.43
CA PRO A 115 0.45 -16.48 -5.44
C PRO A 115 0.30 -17.07 -4.03
N ILE A 116 1.13 -16.63 -3.09
CA ILE A 116 1.12 -17.09 -1.70
C ILE A 116 -0.16 -16.61 -0.99
N MET A 117 -0.48 -15.33 -1.14
CA MET A 117 -1.72 -14.75 -0.65
C MET A 117 -2.94 -15.45 -1.23
N GLN A 118 -2.96 -15.72 -2.54
CA GLN A 118 -4.09 -16.38 -3.19
C GLN A 118 -4.30 -17.79 -2.63
N ALA A 119 -3.24 -18.57 -2.43
CA ALA A 119 -3.33 -19.89 -1.81
C ALA A 119 -3.93 -19.82 -0.39
N MET A 120 -3.57 -18.80 0.39
CA MET A 120 -4.17 -18.59 1.71
C MET A 120 -5.66 -18.24 1.63
N ILE A 121 -6.06 -17.36 0.70
CA ILE A 121 -7.46 -17.00 0.46
C ILE A 121 -8.28 -18.24 0.05
N ASP A 122 -7.73 -19.06 -0.85
CA ASP A 122 -8.37 -20.28 -1.34
C ASP A 122 -8.57 -21.32 -0.22
N ASP A 123 -7.65 -21.36 0.76
CA ASP A 123 -7.76 -22.17 1.98
C ASP A 123 -8.69 -21.56 3.06
N GLY A 124 -9.34 -20.42 2.76
CA GLY A 124 -10.32 -19.79 3.63
C GLY A 124 -9.77 -18.78 4.62
N HIS A 125 -8.50 -18.38 4.52
CA HIS A 125 -7.96 -17.28 5.30
C HIS A 125 -8.49 -15.94 4.81
N SER A 126 -8.92 -15.09 5.75
CA SER A 126 -9.43 -13.76 5.39
C SER A 126 -8.29 -12.78 5.12
N PHE A 127 -8.41 -12.05 4.01
CA PHE A 127 -7.56 -10.92 3.64
C PHE A 127 -8.44 -9.69 3.45
N TYR A 128 -7.95 -8.52 3.83
CA TYR A 128 -8.66 -7.26 3.73
C TYR A 128 -7.79 -6.18 3.08
N GLY A 129 -8.33 -5.46 2.11
CA GLY A 129 -7.77 -4.20 1.66
C GLY A 129 -8.31 -3.07 2.53
N CYS A 130 -7.42 -2.26 3.13
CA CYS A 130 -7.78 -1.18 4.05
C CYS A 130 -7.31 0.16 3.48
N GLU A 131 -8.25 1.01 3.06
CA GLU A 131 -7.96 2.39 2.69
C GLU A 131 -7.41 3.15 3.89
N ILE A 132 -6.17 3.64 3.76
CA ILE A 132 -5.56 4.48 4.79
C ILE A 132 -6.18 5.88 4.71
N LYS A 133 -6.98 6.22 5.72
CA LYS A 133 -7.68 7.50 5.82
C LYS A 133 -6.80 8.57 6.46
N ASN A 134 -7.17 9.83 6.26
CA ASN A 134 -6.52 11.00 6.85
C ASN A 134 -5.01 11.04 6.62
N GLY A 135 -4.59 10.73 5.38
CA GLY A 135 -3.19 10.72 5.03
C GLY A 135 -2.93 10.83 3.54
N THR A 136 -1.66 11.03 3.24
CA THR A 136 -1.14 11.11 1.87
C THR A 136 -0.16 9.96 1.66
N PHE A 137 -0.31 9.26 0.54
CA PHE A 137 0.63 8.25 0.08
C PHE A 137 1.77 8.94 -0.70
N TYR A 138 3.00 8.54 -0.41
CA TYR A 138 4.21 8.98 -1.10
C TYR A 138 4.94 7.78 -1.67
N ASP A 139 5.24 7.84 -2.97
CA ASP A 139 6.04 6.86 -3.70
C ASP A 139 7.40 7.49 -3.98
N THR A 140 8.43 7.09 -3.23
CA THR A 140 9.79 7.61 -3.40
C THR A 140 10.67 6.74 -4.30
N GLY A 141 10.10 5.67 -4.88
CA GLY A 141 10.73 4.90 -5.95
C GLY A 141 10.74 5.66 -7.28
N ASP A 142 9.75 6.52 -7.51
CA ASP A 142 9.74 7.45 -8.64
C ASP A 142 10.55 8.74 -8.35
N LYS A 143 11.35 9.16 -9.34
CA LYS A 143 12.27 10.30 -9.18
C LYS A 143 11.55 11.63 -8.97
N LEU A 144 10.43 11.85 -9.65
CA LEU A 144 9.69 13.09 -9.53
C LEU A 144 8.90 13.11 -8.23
N GLU A 145 8.25 11.99 -7.89
CA GLU A 145 7.53 11.85 -6.63
C GLU A 145 8.47 11.94 -5.41
N TYR A 146 9.71 11.43 -5.48
CA TYR A 146 10.73 11.68 -4.46
C TYR A 146 10.99 13.17 -4.25
N LEU A 147 11.17 13.95 -5.32
CA LEU A 147 11.40 15.40 -5.21
C LEU A 147 10.19 16.12 -4.61
N LYS A 148 8.98 15.78 -5.04
CA LYS A 148 7.74 16.31 -4.47
C LYS A 148 7.64 16.00 -2.98
N THR A 149 7.93 14.76 -2.59
CA THR A 149 7.95 14.31 -1.19
C THR A 149 8.91 15.16 -0.36
N VAL A 150 10.15 15.34 -0.82
CA VAL A 150 11.14 16.17 -0.10
C VAL A 150 10.67 17.62 0.03
N ILE A 151 10.03 18.17 -1.01
CA ILE A 151 9.47 19.53 -0.99
C ILE A 151 8.33 19.63 0.03
N ASP A 152 7.37 18.71 0.01
CA ASP A 152 6.22 18.69 0.92
C ASP A 152 6.68 18.66 2.38
N PHE A 153 7.58 17.73 2.71
CA PHE A 153 8.14 17.59 4.05
C PHE A 153 8.98 18.82 4.45
N GLY A 154 9.78 19.34 3.51
CA GLY A 154 10.56 20.56 3.73
C GLY A 154 9.68 21.78 4.02
N LEU A 155 8.57 21.93 3.28
CA LEU A 155 7.61 23.03 3.44
C LEU A 155 6.81 22.90 4.74
N ALA A 156 6.51 21.68 5.18
CA ALA A 156 5.84 21.39 6.45
C ALA A 156 6.77 21.56 7.68
N HIS A 157 8.09 21.49 7.49
CA HIS A 157 9.04 21.55 8.59
C HIS A 157 9.07 22.94 9.25
N ARG A 158 8.87 22.99 10.58
CA ARG A 158 8.72 24.24 11.35
C ARG A 158 9.86 25.25 11.14
N SER A 159 11.11 24.80 11.05
CA SER A 159 12.27 25.69 10.90
C SER A 159 12.74 25.88 9.45
N LEU A 160 12.45 24.95 8.55
CA LEU A 160 12.96 24.98 7.17
C LEU A 160 11.92 25.54 6.19
N GLY A 161 10.63 25.29 6.47
CA GLY A 161 9.52 25.65 5.61
C GLY A 161 9.48 27.13 5.21
N PRO A 162 9.67 28.10 6.13
CA PRO A 162 9.66 29.52 5.76
C PRO A 162 10.72 29.87 4.72
N ALA A 163 11.98 29.48 4.94
CA ALA A 163 13.09 29.76 4.03
C ALA A 163 12.97 28.99 2.71
N LEU A 164 12.52 27.73 2.75
CA LEU A 164 12.30 26.93 1.55
C LEU A 164 11.19 27.54 0.68
N ARG A 165 10.09 28.00 1.29
CA ARG A 165 8.99 28.66 0.57
C ARG A 165 9.47 29.92 -0.14
N GLU A 166 10.21 30.78 0.55
CA GLU A 166 10.79 31.99 -0.04
C GLU A 166 11.67 31.65 -1.25
N HIS A 167 12.56 30.66 -1.09
CA HIS A 167 13.43 30.21 -2.17
C HIS A 167 12.65 29.71 -3.39
N LEU A 168 11.67 28.83 -3.19
CA LEU A 168 10.87 28.27 -4.27
C LEU A 168 10.05 29.36 -4.99
N SER A 169 9.42 30.27 -4.26
CA SER A 169 8.66 31.39 -4.83
C SER A 169 9.56 32.29 -5.70
N ALA A 170 10.78 32.60 -5.25
CA ALA A 170 11.73 33.38 -6.03
C ALA A 170 12.11 32.68 -7.35
N ARG A 171 12.32 31.36 -7.34
CA ARG A 171 12.70 30.59 -8.55
C ARG A 171 11.58 30.44 -9.56
N ILE A 172 10.34 30.27 -9.10
CA ILE A 172 9.17 30.16 -9.99
C ILE A 172 8.93 31.50 -10.70
N ASN A 173 9.00 32.62 -9.95
CA ASN A 173 8.77 33.96 -10.48
C ASN A 173 9.90 34.48 -11.38
N GLN A 174 11.12 33.91 -11.31
CA GLN A 174 12.23 34.25 -12.21
C GLN A 174 12.13 33.59 -13.59
N ASN A 175 11.34 32.53 -13.71
CA ASN A 175 11.14 31.76 -14.95
C ASN A 175 9.76 32.02 -15.58
N SER A 176 9.02 33.02 -15.08
CA SER A 176 7.76 33.53 -15.66
C SER A 176 8.02 34.86 -16.33
#